data_AF-A0A6L2PAE2-F1
#
_entry.id   AF-A0A6L2PAE2-F1
#
_cell.length_a   1.000
_cell.length_b   1.000
_cell.length_c   1.000
_cell.angle_alpha   90.00
_cell.angle_beta   90.00
_cell.angle_gamma   90.00
#
_symmetry.space_group_name_H-M   'P 1'
#
loop_
_entity.id
_entity.type
_entity.pdbx_description
1 polymer ?
#
loop_
_entity_poly.entity_id
_entity_poly.type
_entity_poly.pdbx_seq_one_letter_code
_entity_poly.pdbx_strand_id
1 'polypeptide(L)'
;MKGGSLYTTVYRKPTHTGCYLHFDSNHPFHVKRGVIQSLVNRVNLLCPNEQDHKIEMEISWKDWLSNAYPADLVQSIMYRKPINVNEDKQSNREPLSMVSTPYSRGVSEKFRKIYKRYNTRTIFKTKCTLGSYLGKTIPRLN
;
A
#
# COMPACT_ATOMS: atom_id res chain seq x y z
N MET A 1 -26.20 13.55 -13.89
CA MET A 1 -27.10 13.44 -12.71
C MET A 1 -28.41 12.87 -13.20
N LYS A 2 -28.85 11.73 -12.65
CA LYS A 2 -30.17 11.15 -12.95
C LYS A 2 -30.91 11.05 -11.62
N GLY A 3 -32.06 11.71 -11.50
CA GLY A 3 -32.91 11.63 -10.30
C GLY A 3 -32.26 12.12 -8.99
N GLY A 4 -31.42 13.16 -9.02
CA GLY A 4 -30.81 13.73 -7.80
C GLY A 4 -29.60 12.97 -7.25
N SER A 5 -29.23 11.83 -7.85
CA SER A 5 -28.03 11.08 -7.47
C SER A 5 -26.82 11.45 -8.33
N LEU A 6 -25.66 11.61 -7.67
CA LEU A 6 -24.35 11.78 -8.30
C LEU A 6 -23.79 10.41 -8.65
N TYR A 7 -23.52 10.20 -9.94
CA TYR A 7 -22.84 9.01 -10.43
C TYR A 7 -21.40 9.39 -10.74
N THR A 8 -20.46 8.69 -10.11
CA THR A 8 -19.03 8.90 -10.27
C THR A 8 -18.36 7.59 -10.69
N THR A 9 -17.25 7.70 -11.40
CA THR A 9 -16.42 6.57 -11.83
C THR A 9 -14.95 6.91 -11.59
N VAL A 10 -14.08 5.89 -11.66
CA VAL A 10 -12.64 6.10 -11.48
C VAL A 10 -12.04 6.66 -12.77
N TYR A 11 -11.68 7.95 -12.75
CA TYR A 11 -10.96 8.55 -13.85
C TYR A 11 -9.51 8.03 -13.95
N ARG A 12 -9.10 7.58 -15.15
CA ARG A 12 -7.73 7.20 -15.48
C ARG A 12 -7.17 8.21 -16.48
N LYS A 13 -5.97 8.73 -16.20
CA LYS A 13 -5.25 9.58 -17.15
C LYS A 13 -4.87 8.78 -18.40
N PRO A 14 -4.70 9.41 -19.58
CA PRO A 14 -4.24 8.74 -20.79
C PRO A 14 -2.89 8.01 -20.64
N THR A 15 -2.08 8.41 -19.67
CA THR A 15 -0.77 7.81 -19.36
C THR A 15 -0.82 6.73 -18.27
N HIS A 16 -2.01 6.35 -17.77
CA HIS A 16 -2.15 5.33 -16.73
C HIS A 16 -1.91 3.94 -17.31
N THR A 17 -0.81 3.29 -16.91
CA THR A 17 -0.42 1.96 -17.39
C THR A 17 -0.87 0.80 -16.51
N GLY A 18 -1.44 1.08 -15.32
CA GLY A 18 -1.72 0.03 -14.33
C GLY A 18 -0.46 -0.52 -13.65
N CYS A 19 0.69 0.13 -13.79
CA CYS A 19 1.92 -0.23 -13.07
C CYS A 19 1.83 0.22 -11.61
N TYR A 20 1.65 -0.74 -10.70
CA TYR A 20 1.70 -0.54 -9.26
C TYR A 20 3.01 -1.08 -8.69
N LEU A 21 3.12 -1.13 -7.35
CA LEU A 21 4.26 -1.75 -6.71
C LEU A 21 4.28 -3.25 -7.02
N HIS A 22 5.26 -3.70 -7.80
CA HIS A 22 5.43 -5.12 -8.13
C HIS A 22 5.59 -5.98 -6.86
N PHE A 23 4.98 -7.16 -6.85
CA PHE A 23 4.94 -8.00 -5.65
C PHE A 23 6.33 -8.45 -5.19
N ASP A 24 7.29 -8.65 -6.09
CA ASP A 24 8.67 -9.02 -5.73
C ASP A 24 9.57 -7.85 -5.34
N SER A 25 9.11 -6.61 -5.45
CA SER A 25 9.90 -5.45 -5.01
C SER A 25 10.29 -5.58 -3.53
N ASN A 26 11.47 -5.07 -3.17
CA ASN A 26 12.01 -5.12 -1.81
C ASN A 26 11.29 -4.13 -0.87
N HIS A 27 10.03 -4.43 -0.57
CA HIS A 27 9.16 -3.66 0.30
C HIS A 27 8.50 -4.56 1.36
N PRO A 28 8.21 -4.02 2.56
CA PRO A 28 7.44 -4.73 3.57
C PRO A 28 6.10 -5.24 3.04
N PHE A 29 5.70 -6.43 3.50
CA PHE A 29 4.42 -7.03 3.11
C PHE A 29 3.20 -6.12 3.36
N HIS A 30 3.20 -5.37 4.47
CA HIS A 30 2.10 -4.44 4.77
C HIS A 30 1.95 -3.32 3.74
N VAL A 31 3.05 -2.88 3.10
CA VAL A 31 3.01 -1.88 2.02
C VAL A 31 2.36 -2.47 0.78
N LYS A 32 2.75 -3.69 0.38
CA LYS A 32 2.17 -4.42 -0.75
C LYS A 32 0.67 -4.68 -0.54
N ARG A 33 0.29 -5.12 0.66
CA ARG A 33 -1.12 -5.25 1.07
C ARG A 33 -1.86 -3.91 0.99
N GLY A 34 -1.21 -2.82 1.40
CA GLY A 34 -1.78 -1.47 1.37
C GLY A 34 -2.13 -0.98 -0.03
N VAL A 35 -1.41 -1.43 -1.07
CA VAL A 35 -1.73 -1.11 -2.47
C VAL A 35 -3.11 -1.65 -2.84
N ILE A 36 -3.37 -2.94 -2.58
CA ILE A 36 -4.68 -3.56 -2.84
C ILE A 36 -5.78 -2.85 -2.05
N GLN A 37 -5.56 -2.63 -0.75
CA GLN A 37 -6.55 -1.97 0.12
C GLN A 37 -6.89 -0.55 -0.37
N SER A 38 -5.89 0.21 -0.79
CA SER A 38 -6.09 1.57 -1.29
C SER A 38 -6.94 1.58 -2.56
N LEU A 39 -6.69 0.65 -3.48
CA LEU A 39 -7.47 0.54 -4.72
C LEU A 39 -8.90 0.06 -4.46
N VAL A 40 -9.10 -0.94 -3.61
CA VAL A 40 -10.43 -1.42 -3.21
C VAL A 40 -11.22 -0.30 -2.54
N ASN A 41 -10.61 0.43 -1.59
CA ASN A 41 -11.25 1.55 -0.92
C ASN A 41 -11.64 2.66 -1.89
N ARG A 42 -10.78 2.94 -2.89
CA ARG A 42 -11.07 3.91 -3.95
C ARG A 42 -12.29 3.49 -4.77
N VAL A 43 -12.40 2.23 -5.17
CA VAL A 43 -13.55 1.74 -5.94
C VAL A 43 -14.83 1.82 -5.10
N ASN A 44 -14.77 1.38 -3.84
CA ASN A 44 -15.91 1.45 -2.92
C ASN A 44 -16.39 2.89 -2.67
N LEU A 45 -15.49 3.85 -2.64
CA LEU A 45 -15.81 5.25 -2.41
C LEU A 45 -16.35 5.95 -3.66
N LEU A 46 -15.77 5.66 -4.83
CA LEU A 46 -16.03 6.42 -6.06
C LEU A 46 -17.07 5.79 -6.97
N CYS A 47 -17.40 4.51 -6.83
CA CYS A 47 -18.33 3.81 -7.72
C CYS A 47 -19.60 3.42 -6.95
N PRO A 48 -20.59 4.32 -6.82
CA PRO A 48 -21.85 4.01 -6.14
C PRO A 48 -22.75 3.10 -6.96
N ASN A 49 -22.58 3.07 -8.29
CA ASN A 49 -23.30 2.17 -9.18
C ASN A 49 -22.66 0.78 -9.17
N GLU A 50 -23.47 -0.27 -8.99
CA GLU A 50 -23.00 -1.65 -8.91
C GLU A 50 -22.31 -2.12 -10.21
N GLN A 51 -22.80 -1.67 -11.37
CA GLN A 51 -22.19 -2.03 -12.65
C GLN A 51 -20.79 -1.45 -12.79
N ASP A 52 -20.64 -0.14 -12.52
CA ASP A 52 -19.35 0.54 -12.58
C ASP A 52 -18.37 -0.01 -11.54
N HIS A 53 -18.88 -0.36 -10.35
CA HIS A 53 -18.09 -1.00 -9.29
C HIS A 53 -17.50 -2.34 -9.75
N LYS A 54 -18.32 -3.21 -10.36
CA LYS A 54 -17.86 -4.51 -10.89
C LYS A 54 -16.79 -4.33 -11.97
N ILE A 55 -17.02 -3.44 -12.92
CA ILE A 55 -16.05 -3.13 -13.99
C ILE A 55 -14.72 -2.64 -13.40
N GLU A 56 -14.78 -1.72 -12.44
CA GLU A 56 -13.58 -1.16 -11.81
C GLU A 56 -12.80 -2.18 -10.95
N MET A 57 -13.52 -3.08 -10.29
CA MET A 57 -12.91 -4.19 -9.56
C MET A 57 -12.22 -5.18 -10.50
N GLU A 58 -12.83 -5.50 -11.64
CA GLU A 58 -12.21 -6.37 -12.65
C GLU A 58 -10.94 -5.76 -13.26
N ILE A 59 -10.94 -4.45 -13.53
CA ILE A 59 -9.74 -3.74 -14.00
C ILE A 59 -8.66 -3.80 -12.93
N SER A 60 -8.99 -3.49 -11.67
CA SER A 60 -8.04 -3.56 -10.56
C SER A 60 -7.48 -4.97 -10.36
N TRP A 61 -8.32 -6.00 -10.56
CA TRP A 61 -7.90 -7.40 -10.52
C TRP A 61 -6.86 -7.73 -11.58
N LYS A 62 -7.09 -7.30 -12.83
CA LYS A 62 -6.11 -7.46 -13.92
C LYS A 62 -4.80 -6.74 -13.61
N ASP A 63 -4.88 -5.53 -13.06
CA ASP A 63 -3.70 -4.77 -12.65
C ASP A 63 -2.91 -5.49 -11.54
N TRP A 64 -3.56 -6.09 -10.54
CA TRP A 64 -2.83 -6.83 -9.50
C TRP A 64 -2.11 -8.06 -10.04
N LEU A 65 -2.75 -8.82 -10.93
CA LEU A 65 -2.13 -9.99 -11.55
C LEU A 65 -0.96 -9.60 -12.45
N SER A 66 -1.07 -8.50 -13.21
CA SER A 66 0.04 -8.01 -14.04
C SER A 66 1.23 -7.51 -13.21
N ASN A 67 0.99 -7.09 -11.97
CA ASN A 67 2.02 -6.72 -10.99
C ASN A 67 2.49 -7.90 -10.10
N ALA A 68 2.21 -9.15 -10.52
CA ALA A 68 2.60 -10.40 -9.87
C ALA A 68 2.05 -10.62 -8.45
N TYR A 69 0.90 -10.02 -8.11
CA TYR A 69 0.25 -10.32 -6.84
C TYR A 69 -0.40 -11.72 -6.89
N PRO A 70 -0.16 -12.60 -5.89
CA PRO A 70 -0.83 -13.89 -5.83
C PRO A 70 -2.35 -13.75 -5.72
N ALA A 71 -3.11 -14.50 -6.52
CA ALA A 71 -4.57 -14.43 -6.56
C ALA A 71 -5.20 -14.71 -5.18
N ASP A 72 -4.73 -15.74 -4.47
CA ASP A 72 -5.21 -16.09 -3.13
C ASP A 72 -5.00 -14.94 -2.12
N LEU A 73 -3.87 -14.24 -2.25
CA LEU A 73 -3.57 -13.09 -1.41
C LEU A 73 -4.56 -11.96 -1.67
N VAL A 74 -4.77 -11.60 -2.94
CA VAL A 74 -5.72 -10.56 -3.34
C VAL A 74 -7.12 -10.90 -2.82
N GLN A 75 -7.57 -12.14 -3.05
CA GLN A 75 -8.86 -12.63 -2.60
C GLN A 75 -8.98 -12.48 -1.08
N SER A 76 -7.97 -12.92 -0.32
CA SER A 76 -7.97 -12.82 1.14
C SER A 76 -8.05 -11.37 1.64
N ILE A 77 -7.48 -10.40 0.91
CA ILE A 77 -7.51 -8.98 1.29
C ILE A 77 -8.87 -8.37 0.96
N MET A 78 -9.49 -8.74 -0.17
CA MET A 78 -10.80 -8.25 -0.58
C MET A 78 -11.92 -8.69 0.35
N TYR A 79 -11.90 -9.96 0.80
CA TYR A 79 -12.95 -10.51 1.68
C TYR A 79 -12.67 -10.30 3.18
N ARG A 80 -11.54 -9.71 3.54
CA ARG A 80 -11.29 -9.33 4.94
C ARG A 80 -12.25 -8.21 5.32
N LYS A 81 -13.17 -8.52 6.25
CA LYS A 81 -13.98 -7.51 6.92
C LYS A 81 -13.06 -6.42 7.50
N PRO A 82 -13.45 -5.13 7.43
CA PRO A 82 -12.73 -4.10 8.17
C PRO A 82 -12.71 -4.52 9.63
N ILE A 83 -11.51 -4.64 10.21
CA ILE A 83 -11.37 -4.91 11.64
C ILE A 83 -11.98 -3.69 12.33
N ASN A 84 -12.99 -3.90 13.17
CA ASN A 84 -13.50 -2.86 14.05
C ASN A 84 -12.31 -2.38 14.90
N VAL A 85 -11.83 -1.17 14.61
CA VAL A 85 -10.67 -0.56 15.27
C VAL A 85 -10.88 -0.40 16.79
N ASN A 86 -12.11 -0.66 17.26
CA ASN A 86 -12.50 -0.66 18.66
C ASN A 86 -12.04 -1.91 19.44
N GLU A 87 -11.67 -3.02 18.77
CA GLU A 87 -11.36 -4.29 19.44
C GLU A 87 -9.86 -4.56 19.63
N ASP A 88 -8.97 -3.91 18.89
CA ASP A 88 -7.52 -4.01 19.09
C ASP A 88 -7.01 -2.95 20.09
N LYS A 89 -7.60 -2.92 21.31
CA LYS A 89 -6.96 -2.32 22.49
C LYS A 89 -5.85 -3.22 23.05
N GLN A 90 -5.16 -3.98 22.20
CA GLN A 90 -4.05 -4.82 22.66
C GLN A 90 -2.81 -3.93 22.88
N SER A 91 -2.80 -3.32 24.07
CA SER A 91 -1.79 -2.44 24.64
C SER A 91 -1.44 -1.20 23.81
N ASN A 92 -2.15 -0.09 24.04
CA ASN A 92 -1.61 1.27 23.84
C ASN A 92 -0.43 1.52 24.80
N ARG A 93 0.62 0.69 24.73
CA ARG A 93 1.91 1.03 25.32
C ARG A 93 2.62 1.86 24.29
N GLU A 94 2.78 3.14 24.57
CA GLU A 94 3.66 4.00 23.78
C GLU A 94 5.05 3.32 23.70
N PRO A 95 5.66 3.28 22.50
CA PRO A 95 6.97 2.68 22.35
C PRO A 95 8.00 3.49 23.15
N LEU A 96 8.88 2.80 23.88
CA LEU A 96 9.95 3.44 24.66
C LEU A 96 10.98 4.14 23.77
N SER A 97 11.13 3.67 22.53
CA SER A 97 12.12 4.16 21.58
C SER A 97 11.70 3.86 20.14
N MET A 98 12.28 4.58 19.19
CA MET A 98 12.04 4.41 17.75
C MET A 98 13.37 4.19 17.02
N VAL A 99 13.41 3.18 16.17
CA VAL A 99 14.59 2.87 15.34
C VAL A 99 14.18 2.91 13.86
N SER A 100 14.96 3.64 13.06
CA SER A 100 14.75 3.77 11.62
C SER A 100 15.84 3.03 10.85
N THR A 101 15.49 1.99 10.10
CA THR A 101 16.43 1.21 9.30
C THR A 101 15.98 1.07 7.85
N PRO A 102 16.89 0.78 6.89
CA PRO A 102 16.46 0.31 5.58
C PRO A 102 15.66 -0.99 5.66
N TYR A 103 14.76 -1.19 4.69
CA TYR A 103 14.11 -2.49 4.51
C TYR A 103 14.99 -3.43 3.68
N SER A 104 15.23 -4.61 4.22
CA SER A 104 15.89 -5.73 3.57
C SER A 104 15.07 -6.98 3.87
N ARG A 105 14.48 -7.56 2.83
CA ARG A 105 13.63 -8.77 2.91
C ARG A 105 14.34 -9.88 3.68
N GLY A 106 13.66 -10.44 4.67
CA GLY A 106 14.13 -11.54 5.52
C GLY A 106 14.97 -11.11 6.73
N VAL A 107 15.59 -9.94 6.71
CA VAL A 107 16.44 -9.43 7.79
C VAL A 107 15.68 -8.41 8.64
N SER A 108 15.09 -7.41 7.98
CA SER A 108 14.36 -6.32 8.62
C SER A 108 13.17 -6.80 9.46
N GLU A 109 12.47 -7.83 9.00
CA GLU A 109 11.33 -8.45 9.67
C GLU A 109 11.74 -9.16 10.96
N LYS A 110 12.90 -9.84 10.93
CA LYS A 110 13.50 -10.45 12.12
C LYS A 110 13.89 -9.38 13.13
N PHE A 111 14.55 -8.31 12.69
CA PHE A 111 14.88 -7.17 13.54
C PHE A 111 13.63 -6.55 14.16
N ARG A 112 12.57 -6.30 13.38
CA ARG A 112 11.30 -5.79 13.93
C ARG A 112 10.71 -6.71 15.00
N LYS A 113 10.81 -8.02 14.82
CA LYS A 113 10.35 -9.00 15.84
C LYS A 113 11.18 -8.92 17.12
N ILE A 114 12.49 -8.72 17.01
CA ILE A 114 13.40 -8.55 18.15
C ILE A 114 13.11 -7.23 18.87
N TYR A 115 13.11 -6.10 18.15
CA TYR A 115 12.85 -4.77 18.71
C TYR A 115 11.47 -4.65 19.38
N LYS A 116 10.46 -5.34 18.85
CA LYS A 116 9.13 -5.39 19.49
C LYS A 116 9.18 -5.94 20.92
N ARG A 117 10.10 -6.87 21.23
CA ARG A 117 10.27 -7.42 22.59
C ARG A 117 10.78 -6.37 23.59
N TYR A 118 11.54 -5.40 23.10
CA TYR A 118 12.09 -4.31 23.89
C TYR A 118 11.20 -3.04 23.88
N ASN A 119 9.94 -3.17 23.43
CA ASN A 119 9.01 -2.05 23.24
C ASN A 119 9.58 -0.92 22.34
N THR A 120 10.39 -1.30 21.34
CA THR A 120 10.99 -0.36 20.38
C THR A 120 10.26 -0.42 19.05
N ARG A 121 9.79 0.73 18.56
CA ARG A 121 9.11 0.85 17.27
C ARG A 121 10.13 0.87 16.14
N THR A 122 10.12 -0.16 15.29
CA THR A 122 10.92 -0.18 14.06
C THR A 122 10.16 0.48 12.91
N ILE A 123 10.79 1.44 12.25
CA ILE A 123 10.33 2.07 11.02
C ILE A 123 11.29 1.71 9.90
N PHE A 124 10.74 1.26 8.78
CA PHE A 124 11.53 1.00 7.59
C PHE A 124 11.50 2.21 6.67
N LYS A 125 12.68 2.69 6.28
CA LYS A 125 12.83 3.77 5.29
C LYS A 125 13.54 3.22 4.06
N THR A 126 13.19 3.68 2.88
CA THR A 126 14.01 3.41 1.70
C THR A 126 15.24 4.31 1.78
N LYS A 127 16.43 3.77 2.02
CA LYS A 127 17.66 4.58 1.94
C LYS A 127 18.17 4.58 0.51
N CYS A 128 18.56 5.77 0.06
CA CYS A 128 19.13 6.07 -1.24
C CYS A 128 18.14 5.94 -2.42
N THR A 129 17.33 6.98 -2.61
CA THR A 129 16.63 7.17 -3.89
C THR A 129 17.66 7.43 -4.99
N LEU A 130 17.35 7.08 -6.23
CA LEU A 130 18.22 7.35 -7.37
C LEU A 130 18.62 8.84 -7.44
N GLY A 131 17.67 9.74 -7.11
CA GLY A 131 17.95 11.18 -6.98
C GLY A 131 18.96 11.55 -5.90
N SER A 132 19.08 10.79 -4.81
CA SER A 132 20.13 11.03 -3.80
C SER A 132 21.53 10.65 -4.29
N TYR A 133 21.64 9.68 -5.21
CA TYR A 133 22.91 9.30 -5.82
C TYR A 133 23.26 10.19 -7.02
N LEU A 134 22.27 10.44 -7.89
CA LEU A 134 22.46 11.18 -9.13
C LEU A 134 22.34 12.70 -8.96
N GLY A 135 21.67 13.20 -7.92
CA GLY A 135 21.46 14.65 -7.69
C GLY A 135 22.65 15.38 -7.07
N LYS A 136 23.76 14.69 -6.76
CA LYS A 136 24.99 15.32 -6.23
C LYS A 136 25.78 16.10 -7.28
N THR A 137 25.40 16.01 -8.55
CA THR A 137 26.15 16.59 -9.68
C THR A 137 25.55 17.89 -10.22
N ILE A 138 24.51 18.47 -9.59
CA ILE A 138 24.07 19.82 -9.97
C ILE A 138 25.19 20.78 -9.53
N PRO A 139 25.94 21.40 -10.46
CA PRO A 139 26.97 22.35 -10.09
C PRO A 139 26.29 23.54 -9.42
N ARG A 140 26.80 23.96 -8.26
CA ARG A 140 26.43 25.26 -7.71
C ARG A 140 27.02 26.30 -8.66
N LEU A 141 26.16 26.95 -9.44
CA LEU A 141 26.53 28.15 -10.17
C LEU A 141 26.84 29.21 -9.11
N ASN A 142 28.11 29.64 -9.07
CA ASN A 142 28.53 30.83 -8.32
C ASN A 142 28.04 32.09 -9.02
#